data_AF-A0A0N4X7G4-F1
#
_entry.id   AF-A0A0N4X7G4-F1
#
_cell.length_a   1.000
_cell.length_b   1.000
_cell.length_c   1.000
_cell.angle_alpha   90.00
_cell.angle_beta   90.00
_cell.angle_gamma   90.00
#
_symmetry.space_group_name_H-M   'P 1'
#
loop_
_entity.id
_entity.type
_entity.pdbx_description
1 polymer ?
#
loop_
_entity_poly.entity_id
_entity_poly.type
_entity_poly.pdbx_seq_one_letter_code
_entity_poly.pdbx_strand_id
1 'polypeptide(L)'
;LAEEREKEEQRYKLAMATEAQRAEELRIQEEQRMASAERERLDATIATRLSRDGGGAMMDTPTTSMSSGSSIDSTTKPKGKYDLSTWRYAELRDTINTSTERTVIAPQVNPALIMQRYFKVPFSRPADIYKNHNNNNNNNNCLITDSRTVQNGLWYAHFNGQWIQRQIEMHPNKTPVLLVAGRDDLHMCEIPLDQTGLTRKKGAEILETEFETVWLHLGGAPMQKWRP
;
A
#
# COMPACT_ATOMS: atom_id res chain seq x y z
N LEU A 1 72.56 -17.15 -29.34
CA LEU A 1 71.80 -17.86 -30.40
C LEU A 1 70.53 -18.53 -29.88
N ALA A 2 70.57 -19.46 -28.92
CA ALA A 2 69.34 -20.10 -28.42
C ALA A 2 68.43 -19.13 -27.62
N GLU A 3 69.01 -18.39 -26.66
CA GLU A 3 68.29 -17.44 -25.80
C GLU A 3 67.71 -16.23 -26.57
N GLU A 4 68.36 -15.85 -27.65
CA GLU A 4 67.94 -14.71 -28.49
C GLU A 4 66.71 -15.06 -29.33
N ARG A 5 66.63 -16.29 -29.85
CA ARG A 5 65.43 -16.81 -30.52
C ARG A 5 64.24 -16.95 -29.57
N GLU A 6 64.49 -17.34 -28.31
CA GLU A 6 63.44 -17.45 -27.31
C GLU A 6 62.87 -16.07 -26.91
N LYS A 7 63.72 -15.05 -26.76
CA LYS A 7 63.28 -13.66 -26.55
C LYS A 7 62.47 -13.13 -27.74
N GLU A 8 62.88 -13.45 -28.96
CA GLU A 8 62.15 -13.03 -30.17
C GLU A 8 60.77 -13.70 -30.27
N GLU A 9 60.69 -15.01 -29.96
CA GLU A 9 59.42 -15.73 -29.86
C GLU A 9 58.50 -15.18 -28.76
N GLN A 10 59.05 -14.80 -27.60
CA GLN A 10 58.27 -14.18 -26.52
C GLN A 10 57.72 -12.81 -26.93
N ARG A 11 58.53 -11.99 -27.62
CA ARG A 11 58.08 -10.67 -28.13
C ARG A 11 56.99 -10.84 -29.19
N TYR A 12 57.13 -11.82 -30.07
CA TYR A 12 56.11 -12.13 -31.07
C TYR A 12 54.80 -12.61 -30.44
N LYS A 13 54.87 -13.53 -29.46
CA LYS A 13 53.70 -14.00 -28.70
C LYS A 13 53.01 -12.87 -27.94
N LEU A 14 53.79 -11.96 -27.33
CA LEU A 14 53.25 -10.81 -26.61
C LEU A 14 52.54 -9.84 -27.56
N ALA A 15 53.16 -9.52 -28.71
CA ALA A 15 52.56 -8.65 -29.72
C ALA A 15 51.22 -9.21 -30.23
N MET A 16 51.16 -10.51 -30.51
CA MET A 16 49.94 -11.19 -30.94
C MET A 16 48.86 -11.21 -29.83
N ALA A 17 49.25 -11.41 -28.57
CA ALA A 17 48.33 -11.37 -27.44
C ALA A 17 47.74 -9.96 -27.22
N THR A 18 48.56 -8.90 -27.36
CA THR A 18 48.09 -7.52 -27.27
C THR A 18 47.17 -7.15 -28.42
N GLU A 19 47.47 -7.61 -29.64
CA GLU A 19 46.61 -7.42 -30.81
C GLU A 19 45.28 -8.17 -30.65
N ALA A 20 45.31 -9.41 -30.15
CA ALA A 20 44.11 -10.19 -29.85
C ALA A 20 43.24 -9.56 -28.76
N GLN A 21 43.86 -9.02 -27.69
CA GLN A 21 43.13 -8.27 -26.66
C GLN A 21 42.46 -7.01 -27.24
N ARG A 22 43.18 -6.25 -28.06
CA ARG A 22 42.65 -5.05 -28.70
C ARG A 22 41.54 -5.37 -29.70
N ALA A 23 41.63 -6.49 -30.40
CA ALA A 23 40.59 -6.97 -31.31
C ALA A 23 39.32 -7.39 -30.55
N GLU A 24 39.46 -8.11 -29.42
CA GLU A 24 38.32 -8.50 -28.59
C GLU A 24 37.68 -7.29 -27.92
N GLU A 25 38.47 -6.33 -27.44
CA GLU A 25 37.95 -5.07 -26.89
C GLU A 25 37.15 -4.27 -27.93
N LEU A 26 37.63 -4.17 -29.17
CA LEU A 26 36.89 -3.53 -30.25
C LEU A 26 35.59 -4.28 -30.56
N ARG A 27 35.61 -5.61 -30.57
CA ARG A 27 34.40 -6.42 -30.82
C ARG A 27 33.37 -6.25 -29.71
N ILE A 28 33.80 -6.27 -28.45
CA ILE A 28 32.93 -6.02 -27.29
C ILE A 28 32.39 -4.59 -27.35
N GLN A 29 33.21 -3.61 -27.71
CA GLN A 29 32.78 -2.22 -27.84
C GLN A 29 31.76 -2.03 -28.96
N GLU A 30 31.96 -2.68 -30.11
CA GLU A 30 31.02 -2.67 -31.23
C GLU A 30 29.71 -3.36 -30.87
N GLU A 31 29.77 -4.52 -30.20
CA GLU A 31 28.60 -5.22 -29.69
C GLU A 31 27.83 -4.37 -28.67
N GLN A 32 28.53 -3.70 -27.76
CA GLN A 32 27.92 -2.75 -26.82
C GLN A 32 27.28 -1.56 -27.53
N ARG A 33 27.90 -1.04 -28.59
CA ARG A 33 27.35 0.06 -29.39
C ARG A 33 26.11 -0.37 -30.19
N MET A 34 26.10 -1.58 -30.72
CA MET A 34 24.93 -2.15 -31.39
C MET A 34 23.79 -2.39 -30.40
N ALA A 35 24.09 -3.00 -29.25
CA ALA A 35 23.12 -3.25 -28.19
C ALA A 35 22.56 -1.94 -27.61
N SER A 36 23.38 -0.90 -27.45
CA SER A 36 22.92 0.41 -26.99
C SER A 36 22.05 1.12 -28.03
N ALA A 37 22.40 1.04 -29.32
CA ALA A 37 21.58 1.60 -30.40
C ALA A 37 20.23 0.90 -30.55
N GLU A 38 20.18 -0.42 -30.40
CA GLU A 38 18.91 -1.17 -30.41
C GLU A 38 18.03 -0.80 -29.22
N ARG A 39 18.63 -0.69 -28.03
CA ARG A 39 17.92 -0.24 -26.83
C ARG A 39 17.42 1.20 -26.97
N GLU A 40 18.21 2.10 -27.54
CA GLU A 40 17.82 3.48 -27.84
C GLU A 40 16.66 3.54 -28.84
N ARG A 41 16.63 2.66 -29.85
CA ARG A 41 15.53 2.58 -30.82
C ARG A 41 14.21 2.13 -30.16
N LEU A 42 14.26 1.14 -29.28
CA LEU A 42 13.09 0.70 -28.52
C LEU A 42 12.61 1.82 -27.59
N ASP A 43 13.53 2.45 -26.86
CA ASP A 43 13.23 3.57 -25.97
C ASP A 43 12.64 4.77 -26.74
N ALA A 44 13.17 5.09 -27.93
CA ALA A 44 12.61 6.14 -28.80
C ALA A 44 11.19 5.82 -29.28
N THR A 45 10.90 4.54 -29.55
CA THR A 45 9.55 4.08 -29.92
C THR A 45 8.58 4.26 -28.76
N ILE A 46 8.98 3.88 -27.54
CA ILE A 46 8.19 4.05 -26.33
C ILE A 46 8.00 5.54 -25.99
N ALA A 47 9.05 6.36 -26.09
CA ALA A 47 9.00 7.81 -25.87
C ALA A 47 8.07 8.51 -26.88
N THR A 48 8.08 8.10 -28.14
CA THR A 48 7.16 8.63 -29.17
C THR A 48 5.70 8.27 -28.87
N ARG A 49 5.44 7.06 -28.35
CA ARG A 49 4.10 6.65 -27.93
C ARG A 49 3.62 7.42 -26.69
N LEU A 50 4.46 7.53 -25.67
CA LEU A 50 4.16 8.29 -24.44
C LEU A 50 3.94 9.78 -24.68
N SER A 51 4.69 10.38 -25.61
CA SER A 51 4.54 11.81 -25.96
C SER A 51 3.28 12.10 -26.80
N ARG A 52 2.75 11.11 -27.53
CA ARG A 52 1.54 11.26 -28.36
C ARG A 52 0.24 11.02 -27.59
N ASP A 53 0.24 10.11 -26.60
CA ASP A 53 -0.94 9.75 -25.80
C ASP A 53 -1.10 10.54 -24.49
N GLY A 54 -0.28 11.58 -24.26
CA GLY A 54 -0.51 12.52 -23.15
C GLY A 54 -0.60 11.86 -21.77
N GLY A 55 0.18 10.80 -21.52
CA GLY A 55 0.23 10.12 -20.22
C GLY A 55 -1.05 9.35 -19.84
N GLY A 56 -1.94 9.05 -20.78
CA GLY A 56 -3.14 8.25 -20.56
C GLY A 56 -2.98 6.81 -21.04
N ALA A 57 -3.24 5.86 -20.12
CA ALA A 57 -3.58 4.45 -20.35
C ALA A 57 -2.45 3.41 -20.61
N MET A 58 -2.10 2.68 -19.55
CA MET A 58 -2.02 1.20 -19.61
C MET A 58 -2.28 0.57 -18.22
N MET A 59 -3.54 0.19 -17.96
CA MET A 59 -3.91 -1.09 -17.34
C MET A 59 -5.43 -1.26 -17.52
N ASP A 60 -5.83 -1.84 -18.66
CA ASP A 60 -7.19 -2.33 -18.87
C ASP A 60 -7.39 -3.62 -18.05
N THR A 61 -8.32 -3.58 -17.10
CA THR A 61 -9.03 -4.76 -16.61
C THR A 61 -10.53 -4.49 -16.77
N PRO A 62 -11.36 -5.46 -17.20
CA PRO A 62 -12.72 -5.17 -17.59
C PRO A 62 -13.60 -5.05 -16.33
N THR A 63 -14.05 -3.84 -16.01
CA THR A 63 -15.27 -3.64 -15.22
C THR A 63 -15.97 -2.35 -15.68
N THR A 64 -17.03 -2.58 -16.43
CA THR A 64 -18.28 -1.85 -16.52
C THR A 64 -18.53 -0.84 -15.38
N SER A 65 -18.58 0.46 -15.70
CA SER A 65 -19.73 1.38 -15.45
C SER A 65 -19.31 2.86 -15.40
N MET A 66 -19.66 3.59 -16.47
CA MET A 66 -20.30 4.91 -16.53
C MET A 66 -19.80 6.11 -15.68
N SER A 67 -19.43 7.16 -16.44
CA SER A 67 -19.59 8.61 -16.14
C SER A 67 -18.64 9.23 -15.10
N SER A 68 -17.91 10.32 -15.34
CA SER A 68 -18.26 11.53 -16.10
C SER A 68 -16.98 12.24 -16.54
N GLY A 69 -16.99 12.80 -17.75
CA GLY A 69 -15.90 13.62 -18.26
C GLY A 69 -15.77 14.93 -17.48
N SER A 70 -14.53 15.32 -17.22
CA SER A 70 -14.17 16.72 -17.02
C SER A 70 -12.92 16.99 -17.84
N SER A 71 -13.14 17.69 -18.95
CA SER A 71 -12.13 18.32 -19.76
C SER A 71 -11.50 19.43 -18.93
N ILE A 72 -10.30 19.20 -18.40
CA ILE A 72 -9.46 20.25 -17.87
C ILE A 72 -8.30 20.48 -18.83
N ASP A 73 -8.50 21.50 -19.66
CA ASP A 73 -7.42 22.31 -20.22
C ASP A 73 -6.65 22.93 -19.04
N SER A 74 -5.39 22.56 -18.90
CA SER A 74 -4.48 23.25 -18.00
C SER A 74 -3.13 23.43 -18.69
N THR A 75 -3.07 24.52 -19.45
CA THR A 75 -1.88 25.20 -19.99
C THR A 75 -0.96 25.75 -18.87
N THR A 76 -0.80 25.05 -17.75
CA THR A 76 0.08 25.49 -16.65
C THR A 76 0.96 24.33 -16.21
N LYS A 77 2.16 24.25 -16.83
CA LYS A 77 3.23 23.34 -16.40
C LYS A 77 3.56 23.61 -14.93
N PRO A 78 3.34 22.66 -14.00
CA PRO A 78 3.87 22.81 -12.65
C PRO A 78 5.39 22.66 -12.74
N LYS A 79 6.12 23.72 -12.37
CA LYS A 79 7.58 23.64 -12.13
C LYS A 79 7.80 22.76 -10.89
N GLY A 80 7.85 21.45 -11.10
CA GLY A 80 8.38 20.52 -10.12
C GLY A 80 9.82 20.90 -9.77
N LYS A 81 10.22 20.68 -8.52
CA LYS A 81 11.55 21.05 -7.98
C LYS A 81 12.73 20.41 -8.74
N TYR A 82 12.45 19.49 -9.65
CA TYR A 82 13.42 18.79 -10.48
C TYR A 82 12.95 18.93 -11.92
N ASP A 83 13.67 19.71 -12.72
CA ASP A 83 13.41 19.83 -14.14
C ASP A 83 13.99 18.59 -14.84
N LEU A 84 13.09 17.66 -15.20
CA LEU A 84 13.42 16.44 -15.92
C LEU A 84 13.36 16.62 -17.45
N SER A 85 13.13 17.84 -17.94
CA SER A 85 12.96 18.09 -19.38
C SER A 85 14.19 17.81 -20.23
N THR A 86 15.38 17.79 -19.61
CA THR A 86 16.66 17.44 -20.24
C THR A 86 17.00 15.96 -20.17
N TRP A 87 16.26 15.14 -19.42
CA TRP A 87 16.64 13.76 -19.13
C TRP A 87 16.13 12.80 -20.20
N ARG A 88 17.00 11.89 -20.69
CA ARG A 88 16.57 10.79 -21.57
C ARG A 88 15.95 9.65 -20.77
N TYR A 89 15.03 8.90 -21.37
CA TYR A 89 14.41 7.73 -20.73
C TYR A 89 15.45 6.70 -20.26
N ALA A 90 16.50 6.46 -21.04
CA ALA A 90 17.61 5.60 -20.66
C ALA A 90 18.33 6.09 -19.39
N GLU A 91 18.62 7.39 -19.31
CA GLU A 91 19.29 8.00 -18.15
C GLU A 91 18.39 7.99 -16.91
N LEU A 92 17.09 8.25 -17.05
CA LEU A 92 16.11 8.15 -15.97
C LEU A 92 16.01 6.71 -15.45
N ARG A 93 15.87 5.75 -16.37
CA ARG A 93 15.79 4.32 -16.03
C ARG A 93 17.04 3.85 -15.34
N ASP A 94 18.21 4.18 -15.88
CA ASP A 94 19.47 3.75 -15.30
C ASP A 94 19.70 4.44 -13.95
N THR A 95 19.37 5.73 -13.80
CA THR A 95 19.42 6.40 -12.49
C THR A 95 18.52 5.73 -11.47
N ILE A 96 17.27 5.39 -11.84
CA ILE A 96 16.34 4.68 -10.94
C ILE A 96 16.86 3.29 -10.55
N ASN A 97 17.53 2.58 -11.47
CA ASN A 97 17.98 1.21 -11.25
C ASN A 97 19.39 1.11 -10.65
N THR A 98 20.22 2.14 -10.80
CA THR A 98 21.64 2.14 -10.37
C THR A 98 21.94 3.11 -9.25
N SER A 99 21.13 4.16 -9.04
CA SER A 99 21.33 5.05 -7.92
C SER A 99 20.66 4.45 -6.67
N THR A 100 21.50 4.03 -5.72
CA THR A 100 21.08 3.80 -4.33
C THR A 100 20.91 5.12 -3.57
N GLU A 101 20.52 6.22 -4.24
CA GLU A 101 20.05 7.40 -3.54
C GLU A 101 18.56 7.22 -3.24
N ARG A 102 18.29 6.36 -2.25
CA ARG A 102 16.96 6.11 -1.72
C ARG A 102 16.51 7.32 -0.89
N THR A 103 16.35 8.47 -1.52
CA THR A 103 15.37 9.43 -1.00
C THR A 103 14.04 8.77 -1.24
N VAL A 104 13.41 8.32 -0.15
CA VAL A 104 12.13 7.61 -0.10
C VAL A 104 11.10 8.36 -0.95
N ILE A 105 10.97 7.98 -2.22
CA ILE A 105 9.76 8.18 -3.01
C ILE A 105 8.92 6.92 -2.80
N ALA A 106 8.65 6.57 -1.53
CA ALA A 106 7.32 6.02 -1.30
C ALA A 106 6.39 7.12 -1.82
N PRO A 107 5.36 6.83 -2.64
CA PRO A 107 4.31 7.81 -2.83
C PRO A 107 3.97 8.29 -1.43
N GLN A 108 4.06 9.61 -1.19
CA GLN A 108 3.55 10.18 0.05
C GLN A 108 2.04 9.92 0.03
N VAL A 109 1.67 8.70 0.36
CA VAL A 109 0.30 8.27 0.59
C VAL A 109 -0.12 9.15 1.73
N ASN A 110 -1.18 9.93 1.49
CA ASN A 110 -1.75 10.77 2.53
C ASN A 110 -1.84 9.92 3.81
N PRO A 111 -1.15 10.27 4.91
CA PRO A 111 -1.06 9.40 6.08
C PRO A 111 -2.44 9.04 6.63
N ALA A 112 -3.45 9.88 6.38
CA ALA A 112 -4.85 9.58 6.69
C ALA A 112 -5.38 8.29 6.02
N LEU A 113 -4.84 7.92 4.85
CA LEU A 113 -5.24 6.72 4.10
C LEU A 113 -4.66 5.42 4.68
N ILE A 114 -3.62 5.50 5.50
CA ILE A 114 -2.96 4.35 6.13
C ILE A 114 -3.00 4.42 7.67
N MET A 115 -3.74 5.38 8.21
CA MET A 115 -3.80 5.62 9.65
C MET A 115 -4.59 4.49 10.32
N GLN A 116 -3.95 3.76 11.23
CA GLN A 116 -4.63 2.74 12.03
C GLN A 116 -5.40 3.42 13.14
N ARG A 117 -6.73 3.21 13.21
CA ARG A 117 -7.60 3.80 14.24
C ARG A 117 -8.48 2.74 14.85
N TYR A 118 -8.66 2.84 16.17
CA TYR A 118 -9.32 1.80 16.95
C TYR A 118 -10.47 2.42 17.73
N PHE A 119 -11.61 1.75 17.75
CA PHE A 119 -12.83 2.26 18.39
C PHE A 119 -13.50 1.19 19.24
N LYS A 120 -14.20 1.63 20.29
CA LYS A 120 -15.06 0.84 21.15
C LYS A 120 -16.38 1.55 21.39
N VAL A 121 -17.49 0.87 21.11
CA VAL A 121 -18.84 1.43 21.27
C VAL A 121 -19.79 0.42 21.91
N PRO A 122 -20.49 0.77 23.00
CA PRO A 122 -21.59 -0.04 23.50
C PRO A 122 -22.81 0.08 22.57
N PHE A 123 -23.51 -1.02 22.34
CA PHE A 123 -24.77 -1.05 21.58
C PHE A 123 -25.84 -1.85 22.33
N SER A 124 -27.09 -1.42 22.18
CA SER A 124 -28.24 -2.13 22.75
C SER A 124 -28.89 -2.98 21.66
N ARG A 125 -29.29 -4.21 21.99
CA ARG A 125 -30.11 -4.99 21.06
C ARG A 125 -31.51 -4.37 21.00
N PRO A 126 -32.13 -4.28 19.81
CA PRO A 126 -33.51 -3.83 19.69
C PRO A 126 -34.47 -4.57 20.64
N ALA A 127 -34.28 -5.88 20.85
CA ALA A 127 -35.10 -6.69 21.76
C ALA A 127 -35.05 -6.24 23.24
N ASP A 128 -33.92 -5.68 23.69
CA ASP A 128 -33.75 -5.22 25.08
C ASP A 128 -34.31 -3.80 25.28
N ILE A 129 -34.39 -3.00 24.21
CA ILE A 129 -35.00 -1.66 24.23
C ILE A 129 -36.50 -1.74 24.56
N TYR A 130 -37.22 -2.72 24.02
CA TYR A 130 -38.68 -2.84 24.24
C TYR A 130 -39.07 -3.32 25.65
N LYS A 131 -38.21 -4.09 26.33
CA LYS A 131 -38.49 -4.57 27.70
C LYS A 131 -38.45 -3.44 28.74
N ASN A 132 -37.67 -2.39 28.49
CA ASN A 132 -37.46 -1.32 29.46
C ASN A 132 -38.64 -0.31 29.51
N HIS A 133 -39.49 -0.26 28.48
CA HIS A 133 -40.58 0.72 28.42
C HIS A 133 -41.83 0.34 29.24
N ASN A 134 -41.91 -0.91 29.75
CA ASN A 134 -43.09 -1.43 30.45
C ASN A 134 -42.98 -1.41 31.98
N ASN A 135 -41.83 -1.00 32.54
CA ASN A 135 -41.61 -0.90 33.97
C ASN A 135 -41.81 0.55 34.45
N ASN A 136 -43.06 1.00 34.45
CA ASN A 136 -43.48 2.24 35.10
C ASN A 136 -44.37 1.93 36.32
N ASN A 137 -44.01 0.89 37.09
CA ASN A 137 -44.70 0.57 38.34
C ASN A 137 -43.91 1.12 39.53
N ASN A 138 -44.47 2.18 40.11
CA ASN A 138 -44.09 2.81 41.38
C ASN A 138 -44.29 1.85 42.57
N ASN A 139 -43.50 0.79 42.67
CA ASN A 139 -43.44 -0.01 43.90
C ASN A 139 -42.01 0.01 44.43
N ASN A 140 -41.84 0.71 45.55
CA ASN A 140 -40.60 0.80 46.34
C ASN A 140 -40.29 -0.52 47.06
N ASN A 141 -40.23 -1.63 46.32
CA ASN A 141 -39.63 -2.86 46.79
C ASN A 141 -38.83 -3.50 45.64
N CYS A 142 -37.81 -2.77 45.19
CA CYS A 142 -36.79 -3.32 44.31
C CYS A 142 -35.80 -4.05 45.20
N LEU A 143 -35.78 -5.39 45.09
CA LEU A 143 -34.65 -6.20 45.54
C LEU A 143 -33.38 -5.51 45.04
N ILE A 144 -32.37 -5.35 45.91
CA ILE A 144 -31.11 -4.67 45.62
C ILE A 144 -30.32 -5.50 44.58
N THR A 145 -30.81 -5.55 43.35
CA THR A 145 -30.09 -6.00 42.18
C THR A 145 -29.70 -4.73 41.46
N ASP A 146 -28.45 -4.35 41.64
CA ASP A 146 -27.83 -3.12 41.16
C ASP A 146 -28.45 -2.52 39.90
N SER A 147 -28.79 -1.24 40.00
CA SER A 147 -29.07 -0.32 38.90
C SER A 147 -27.82 -0.08 38.03
N ARG A 148 -27.23 -1.15 37.48
CA ARG A 148 -26.03 -1.13 36.64
C ARG A 148 -26.21 -2.12 35.48
N THR A 149 -26.34 -1.53 34.30
CA THR A 149 -26.22 -2.14 32.97
C THR A 149 -27.48 -2.85 32.46
N VAL A 150 -28.25 -2.11 31.65
CA VAL A 150 -28.84 -2.70 30.44
C VAL A 150 -27.75 -3.55 29.82
N GLN A 151 -27.99 -4.85 29.59
CA GLN A 151 -27.04 -5.78 28.98
C GLN A 151 -26.75 -5.31 27.55
N ASN A 152 -25.87 -4.32 27.42
CA ASN A 152 -25.45 -3.77 26.16
C ASN A 152 -24.33 -4.65 25.61
N GLY A 153 -24.42 -4.99 24.33
CA GLY A 153 -23.29 -5.54 23.61
C GLY A 153 -22.17 -4.51 23.51
N LEU A 154 -20.97 -5.00 23.25
CA LEU A 154 -19.78 -4.18 23.09
C LEU A 154 -19.21 -4.45 21.71
N TRP A 155 -18.99 -3.38 20.96
CA TRP A 155 -18.46 -3.43 19.60
C TRP A 155 -17.08 -2.80 19.58
N TYR A 156 -16.10 -3.50 19.03
CA TYR A 156 -14.77 -2.96 18.76
C TYR A 156 -14.51 -2.97 17.27
N ALA A 157 -13.84 -1.95 16.78
CA ALA A 157 -13.47 -1.84 15.37
C ALA A 157 -12.07 -1.30 15.20
N HIS A 158 -11.35 -1.89 14.25
CA HIS A 158 -10.05 -1.45 13.78
C HIS A 158 -10.16 -1.03 12.32
N PHE A 159 -9.86 0.23 12.03
CA PHE A 159 -9.84 0.82 10.70
C PHE A 159 -8.40 1.02 10.22
N ASN A 160 -8.16 0.67 8.96
CA ASN A 160 -6.96 1.04 8.22
C ASN A 160 -7.33 2.14 7.23
N GLY A 161 -7.02 3.39 7.57
CA GLY A 161 -7.56 4.56 6.88
C GLY A 161 -9.08 4.61 7.02
N GLN A 162 -9.79 4.58 5.89
CA GLN A 162 -11.26 4.71 5.88
C GLN A 162 -12.00 3.38 6.04
N TRP A 163 -11.32 2.25 5.86
CA TRP A 163 -11.99 0.95 5.78
C TRP A 163 -11.72 0.10 7.01
N ILE A 164 -12.73 -0.66 7.41
CA ILE A 164 -12.61 -1.58 8.54
C ILE A 164 -11.73 -2.78 8.14
N GLN A 165 -10.86 -3.20 9.03
CA GLN A 165 -9.95 -4.32 8.82
C GLN A 165 -10.25 -5.47 9.79
N ARG A 166 -10.62 -5.15 11.03
CA ARG A 166 -11.01 -6.13 12.06
C ARG A 166 -12.14 -5.60 12.92
N GLN A 167 -13.02 -6.49 13.35
CA GLN A 167 -14.20 -6.18 14.14
C GLN A 167 -14.43 -7.24 15.21
N ILE A 168 -14.83 -6.80 16.41
CA ILE A 168 -15.22 -7.67 17.52
C ILE A 168 -16.65 -7.31 17.93
N GLU A 169 -17.53 -8.30 17.94
CA GLU A 169 -18.87 -8.18 18.49
C GLU A 169 -19.02 -9.04 19.73
N MET A 170 -19.15 -8.39 20.87
CA MET A 170 -19.47 -9.03 22.12
C MET A 170 -20.95 -8.82 22.40
N HIS A 171 -21.68 -9.91 22.55
CA HIS A 171 -23.06 -9.85 22.98
C HIS A 171 -23.23 -10.44 24.37
N PRO A 172 -24.19 -9.93 25.17
CA PRO A 172 -24.60 -10.60 26.38
C PRO A 172 -25.09 -12.01 26.06
N ASN A 173 -24.54 -12.99 26.78
CA ASN A 173 -24.91 -14.40 26.70
C ASN A 173 -24.65 -15.08 25.34
N LYS A 174 -23.78 -14.52 24.49
CA LYS A 174 -23.26 -15.23 23.30
C LYS A 174 -21.74 -15.22 23.29
N THR A 175 -21.16 -16.15 22.53
CA THR A 175 -19.73 -16.14 22.24
C THR A 175 -19.37 -14.87 21.46
N PRO A 176 -18.25 -14.21 21.79
CA PRO A 176 -17.73 -13.10 20.99
C PRO A 176 -17.49 -13.52 19.55
N VAL A 177 -17.79 -12.62 18.62
CA VAL A 177 -17.58 -12.83 17.18
C VAL A 177 -16.40 -11.97 16.75
N LEU A 178 -15.41 -12.60 16.11
CA LEU A 178 -14.24 -11.93 15.56
C LEU A 178 -14.33 -12.01 14.03
N LEU A 179 -14.23 -10.85 13.39
CA LEU A 179 -14.39 -10.70 11.95
C LEU A 179 -13.16 -10.00 11.38
N VAL A 180 -12.68 -10.47 10.23
CA VAL A 180 -11.51 -9.93 9.52
C VAL A 180 -11.88 -9.64 8.06
N ALA A 181 -11.48 -8.46 7.58
CA ALA A 181 -11.74 -8.07 6.20
C ALA A 181 -11.06 -9.02 5.20
N GLY A 182 -11.70 -9.23 4.06
CA GLY A 182 -11.35 -10.24 3.06
C GLY A 182 -11.96 -11.62 3.32
N ARG A 183 -12.22 -11.98 4.59
CA ARG A 183 -12.86 -13.26 4.96
C ARG A 183 -14.33 -13.09 5.33
N ASP A 184 -14.61 -12.06 6.12
CA ASP A 184 -15.89 -11.89 6.78
C ASP A 184 -16.64 -10.62 6.31
N ASP A 185 -16.30 -10.09 5.13
CA ASP A 185 -16.77 -8.78 4.62
C ASP A 185 -18.31 -8.63 4.66
N LEU A 186 -19.04 -9.68 4.28
CA LEU A 186 -20.52 -9.71 4.29
C LEU A 186 -21.15 -9.52 5.69
N HIS A 187 -20.37 -9.70 6.76
CA HIS A 187 -20.81 -9.59 8.15
C HIS A 187 -20.18 -8.40 8.87
N MET A 188 -19.32 -7.63 8.20
CA MET A 188 -18.60 -6.49 8.77
C MET A 188 -19.27 -5.16 8.43
N CYS A 189 -18.87 -4.09 9.13
CA CYS A 189 -19.30 -2.74 8.81
C CYS A 189 -18.84 -2.31 7.41
N GLU A 190 -19.77 -2.04 6.50
CA GLU A 190 -19.47 -1.59 5.13
C GLU A 190 -19.29 -0.06 5.03
N ILE A 191 -19.48 0.66 6.12
CA ILE A 191 -19.49 2.13 6.13
C ILE A 191 -18.07 2.66 6.39
N PRO A 192 -17.56 3.59 5.56
CA PRO A 192 -16.23 4.17 5.77
C PRO A 192 -16.20 5.06 7.02
N LEU A 193 -15.00 5.17 7.63
CA LEU A 193 -14.83 5.77 8.96
C LEU A 193 -15.40 7.19 9.08
N ASP A 194 -15.24 8.03 8.06
CA ASP A 194 -15.78 9.39 8.02
C ASP A 194 -17.31 9.46 8.08
N GLN A 195 -18.00 8.46 7.52
CA GLN A 195 -19.45 8.34 7.53
C GLN A 195 -20.00 7.67 8.79
N THR A 196 -19.20 6.84 9.48
CA THR A 196 -19.64 6.19 10.74
C THR A 196 -19.92 7.16 11.88
N GLY A 197 -19.32 8.36 11.84
CA GLY A 197 -19.38 9.33 12.94
C GLY A 197 -18.60 8.94 14.20
N LEU A 198 -17.86 7.82 14.19
CA LEU A 198 -17.08 7.34 15.34
C LEU A 198 -16.04 8.36 15.81
N THR A 199 -15.43 9.06 14.86
CA THR A 199 -14.42 10.09 15.10
C THR A 199 -14.96 11.30 15.86
N ARG A 200 -16.28 11.53 15.82
CA ARG A 200 -16.95 12.64 16.52
C ARG A 200 -17.47 12.24 17.90
N LYS A 201 -17.50 10.94 18.22
CA LYS A 201 -18.04 10.42 19.47
C LYS A 201 -16.94 10.41 20.54
N LYS A 202 -17.07 11.30 21.53
CA LYS A 202 -16.12 11.39 22.66
C LYS A 202 -16.04 10.04 23.40
N GLY A 203 -14.83 9.54 23.60
CA GLY A 203 -14.57 8.28 24.30
C GLY A 203 -14.82 7.02 23.48
N ALA A 204 -15.10 7.13 22.17
CA ALA A 204 -15.20 5.98 21.29
C ALA A 204 -13.82 5.50 20.82
N GLU A 205 -12.89 6.41 20.54
CA GLU A 205 -11.53 6.06 20.09
C GLU A 205 -10.71 5.49 21.27
N ILE A 206 -10.04 4.37 21.03
CA ILE A 206 -9.21 3.64 21.99
C ILE A 206 -7.80 3.45 21.42
N LEU A 207 -6.86 3.01 22.26
CA LEU A 207 -5.50 2.71 21.84
C LEU A 207 -5.41 1.36 21.09
N GLU A 208 -4.42 1.24 20.20
CA GLU A 208 -4.06 -0.04 19.56
C GLU A 208 -3.88 -1.15 20.58
N THR A 209 -3.15 -0.87 21.66
CA THR A 209 -2.87 -1.85 22.72
C THR A 209 -4.12 -2.36 23.41
N GLU A 210 -5.13 -1.51 23.61
CA GLU A 210 -6.41 -1.93 24.18
C GLU A 210 -7.15 -2.89 23.24
N PHE A 211 -7.19 -2.55 21.94
CA PHE A 211 -7.82 -3.41 20.94
C PHE A 211 -7.10 -4.75 20.81
N GLU A 212 -5.77 -4.75 20.66
CA GLU A 212 -4.96 -5.96 20.50
C GLU A 212 -5.07 -6.88 21.72
N THR A 213 -5.09 -6.30 22.93
CA THR A 213 -5.25 -7.09 24.16
C THR A 213 -6.56 -7.87 24.15
N VAL A 214 -7.67 -7.22 23.77
CA VAL A 214 -8.98 -7.89 23.67
C VAL A 214 -9.00 -8.89 22.52
N TRP A 215 -8.48 -8.50 21.36
CA TRP A 215 -8.42 -9.35 20.16
C TRP A 215 -7.68 -10.66 20.43
N LEU A 216 -6.49 -10.58 21.00
CA LEU A 216 -5.67 -11.75 21.35
C LEU A 216 -6.31 -12.59 22.46
N HIS A 217 -6.88 -11.95 23.49
CA HIS A 217 -7.55 -12.65 24.58
C HIS A 217 -8.75 -13.49 24.11
N LEU A 218 -9.44 -13.02 23.06
CA LEU A 218 -10.55 -13.74 22.44
C LEU A 218 -10.11 -14.76 21.37
N GLY A 219 -8.81 -14.98 21.20
CA GLY A 219 -8.25 -15.95 20.26
C GLY A 219 -8.06 -15.44 18.83
N GLY A 220 -8.07 -14.13 18.62
CA GLY A 220 -7.79 -13.51 17.32
C GLY A 220 -6.32 -13.64 16.90
N ALA A 221 -6.07 -13.82 15.60
CA ALA A 221 -4.70 -13.90 15.07
C ALA A 221 -4.03 -12.51 15.06
N PRO A 222 -2.72 -12.41 15.38
CA PRO A 222 -2.02 -11.13 15.39
C PRO A 222 -2.02 -10.50 13.99
N MET A 223 -1.96 -9.17 13.93
CA MET A 223 -1.85 -8.48 12.64
C MET A 223 -0.58 -8.92 11.90
N GLN A 224 -0.77 -9.48 10.71
CA GLN A 224 0.32 -9.75 9.79
C GLN A 224 0.84 -8.42 9.25
N LYS A 225 1.91 -7.91 9.88
CA LYS A 225 2.71 -6.84 9.29
C LYS A 225 3.42 -7.43 8.09
N TRP A 226 3.08 -6.97 6.89
CA TRP A 226 3.79 -7.36 5.68
C TRP A 226 5.28 -7.13 5.89
N ARG A 227 6.08 -8.17 5.66
CA ARG A 227 7.54 -8.10 5.66
C ARG A 227 8.01 -8.29 4.22
N PRO A 228 8.80 -7.36 3.66
CA PRO A 228 9.38 -7.50 2.33
C PRO A 228 10.30 -8.72 2.22
#